data_AF-A0A936W116-F1
#
_entry.id   AF-A0A936W116-F1
#
_cell.length_a   1.000
_cell.length_b   1.000
_cell.length_c   1.000
_cell.angle_alpha   90.00
_cell.angle_beta   90.00
_cell.angle_gamma   90.00
#
_symmetry.space_group_name_H-M   'P 1'
#
loop_
_entity.id
_entity.type
_entity.pdbx_description
1 polymer ?
#
loop_
_entity_poly.entity_id
_entity_poly.type
_entity_poly.pdbx_seq_one_letter_code
_entity_poly.pdbx_strand_id
1 'polypeptide(L)'
;MSLPKVMVIFAVLPQVIGMWQAHGNDIMGYDDLGPAGAAPNAADGSIAIRDPHTVTGNSTITADQVTIETGGTLIITNVFNLADGAGDDLLVNGMLNLQDGSLGNTGTIRIAMSGLFSITTANQKSILDPVINDGTIQWQAGVVVTYANSSTSITNNGTFTITGNDLFQDNGGTGSITNNGTINKTNAGTTTFNNFNFSNPGIINIQAGTIALGGSGAFTNTNVITLTSANMTSAATFNHNTGSLIQGTGSVTNTGTLNLNIDLLFPSGLTFTSPGTGSVIQGSGNLTINNDFSIEGSIQGTGTLIVNANTTWPSGSLDRTFTNQMGRTLTVNSTFQVYLEAPLVNEGTIIWQDGAIVLFANEGGSFTNNSTFSINNNNFFQDNGGVGSISNNGTINKTSAGTTTFNNFNFSNPGIINIQAGTIALGGLGAFTNTNIITLTSANMTSAATFNHSTGSLIQGTGSFINIGTLNLNIDLLFPSGITFASPGTGSVIQGSGNLTINNDFSIQGTIQGVGTLNVNGNTTWPSGALDRTFTNQSSRTLTLNSTFQVYLEAPLVNNGNIIWQDGNLVLFANEGSSLPTTVRSLSTLTNYFKTTVVSV
;
A
#
# COMPACT_ATOMS: atom_id res chain seq x y z
N MET A 1 23.94 37.43 -56.55
CA MET A 1 23.88 37.08 -55.12
C MET A 1 23.32 38.28 -54.39
N SER A 2 22.04 38.24 -53.99
CA SER A 2 21.48 39.24 -53.09
C SER A 2 22.00 38.91 -51.69
N LEU A 3 22.75 39.83 -51.08
CA LEU A 3 23.06 39.74 -49.65
C LEU A 3 21.74 39.83 -48.86
N PRO A 4 21.59 39.10 -47.73
CA PRO A 4 20.42 39.26 -46.86
C PRO A 4 20.35 40.71 -46.38
N LYS A 5 19.13 41.28 -46.37
CA LYS A 5 18.87 42.56 -45.71
C LYS A 5 18.90 42.32 -44.21
N VAL A 6 19.74 43.06 -43.47
CA VAL A 6 19.83 42.99 -42.01
C VAL A 6 19.18 44.25 -41.46
N MET A 7 18.05 44.11 -40.78
CA MET A 7 17.38 45.21 -40.11
C MET A 7 17.92 45.33 -38.67
N VAL A 8 18.69 46.38 -38.43
CA VAL A 8 19.34 46.64 -37.13
C VAL A 8 18.49 47.60 -36.30
N ILE A 9 18.03 47.15 -35.13
CA ILE A 9 17.24 47.99 -34.22
C ILE A 9 18.19 48.80 -33.33
N PHE A 10 18.14 50.13 -33.43
CA PHE A 10 18.77 51.05 -32.48
C PHE A 10 17.69 51.68 -31.59
N ALA A 11 17.91 51.69 -30.28
CA ALA A 11 17.18 52.56 -29.36
C ALA A 11 18.10 53.74 -29.00
N VAL A 12 17.83 54.94 -29.51
CA VAL A 12 18.68 56.10 -29.24
C VAL A 12 18.47 56.55 -27.78
N LEU A 13 19.47 56.32 -26.92
CA LEU A 13 19.63 56.80 -25.54
C LEU A 13 18.65 56.24 -24.47
N PRO A 14 19.06 56.20 -23.17
CA PRO A 14 18.31 55.51 -22.14
C PRO A 14 17.00 56.27 -21.88
N GLN A 15 15.86 55.61 -22.12
CA GLN A 15 14.48 56.11 -22.02
C GLN A 15 13.83 56.71 -23.28
N VAL A 16 13.93 56.05 -24.44
CA VAL A 16 13.00 56.32 -25.55
C VAL A 16 12.15 55.09 -25.87
N ILE A 17 10.84 55.28 -25.74
CA ILE A 17 9.79 54.32 -26.10
C ILE A 17 9.77 54.18 -27.64
N GLY A 18 9.98 52.96 -28.14
CA GLY A 18 9.41 52.50 -29.40
C GLY A 18 9.97 53.07 -30.71
N MET A 19 11.27 53.32 -30.84
CA MET A 19 11.88 53.63 -32.14
C MET A 19 12.56 52.39 -32.71
N TRP A 20 12.02 51.84 -33.79
CA TRP A 20 12.68 50.81 -34.60
C TRP A 20 13.55 51.50 -35.65
N GLN A 21 14.63 50.89 -36.13
CA GLN A 21 15.42 51.45 -37.25
C GLN A 21 15.65 50.35 -38.28
N ALA A 22 15.53 50.70 -39.57
CA ALA A 22 15.74 49.78 -40.68
C ALA A 22 17.09 50.09 -41.34
N HIS A 23 17.91 49.07 -41.63
CA HIS A 23 19.15 49.25 -42.38
C HIS A 23 19.08 48.50 -43.72
N GLY A 24 19.39 49.22 -44.80
CA GLY A 24 19.88 48.59 -46.02
C GLY A 24 21.37 48.28 -45.87
N ASN A 25 21.92 47.39 -46.71
CA ASN A 25 23.32 46.97 -46.72
C ASN A 25 24.35 48.07 -47.07
N ASP A 26 24.05 49.35 -46.82
CA ASP A 26 24.95 50.46 -47.09
C ASP A 26 25.57 51.02 -45.81
N ILE A 27 26.89 51.22 -45.87
CA ILE A 27 27.65 51.97 -44.87
C ILE A 27 27.30 53.44 -45.07
N MET A 28 26.26 53.94 -44.42
CA MET A 28 25.97 55.38 -44.34
C MET A 28 26.26 55.90 -42.94
N GLY A 29 26.79 57.13 -42.89
CA GLY A 29 27.20 57.80 -41.66
C GLY A 29 26.05 58.01 -40.68
N TYR A 30 26.43 58.19 -39.42
CA TYR A 30 25.61 58.29 -38.21
C TYR A 30 24.45 59.32 -38.23
N ASP A 31 24.31 60.12 -39.30
CA ASP A 31 23.39 61.27 -39.41
C ASP A 31 22.09 60.99 -40.20
N ASP A 32 21.90 59.80 -40.79
CA ASP A 32 20.70 59.48 -41.61
C ASP A 32 19.71 58.53 -40.90
N LEU A 33 19.71 58.53 -39.56
CA LEU A 33 18.94 57.61 -38.72
C LEU A 33 17.60 58.23 -38.26
N GLY A 34 16.52 57.92 -38.96
CA GLY A 34 15.14 58.26 -38.54
C GLY A 34 14.42 57.11 -37.81
N PRO A 35 13.44 57.38 -36.93
CA PRO A 35 12.55 56.34 -36.41
C PRO A 35 11.78 55.65 -37.55
N ALA A 36 11.75 54.33 -37.54
CA ALA A 36 10.87 53.56 -38.41
C ALA A 36 9.41 53.71 -37.96
N GLY A 37 8.51 53.84 -38.94
CA GLY A 37 7.07 54.10 -38.70
C GLY A 37 6.25 52.90 -38.24
N ALA A 38 6.84 51.70 -38.14
CA ALA A 38 6.19 50.46 -37.73
C ALA A 38 7.18 49.49 -37.07
N ALA A 39 6.67 48.52 -36.31
CA ALA A 39 7.47 47.41 -35.78
C ALA A 39 7.92 46.47 -36.91
N PRO A 40 9.10 45.84 -36.81
CA PRO A 40 9.55 44.79 -37.70
C PRO A 40 8.52 43.67 -37.80
N ASN A 41 8.39 43.11 -39.00
CA ASN A 41 7.57 41.96 -39.28
C ASN A 41 8.34 40.86 -40.00
N ALA A 42 7.72 39.69 -40.18
CA ALA A 42 8.34 38.53 -40.82
C ALA A 42 8.90 38.79 -42.25
N ALA A 43 8.50 39.89 -42.92
CA ALA A 43 9.04 40.25 -44.23
C ALA A 43 10.37 41.05 -44.18
N ASP A 44 10.83 41.47 -42.99
CA ASP A 44 11.96 42.39 -42.83
C ASP A 44 13.35 41.69 -42.79
N GLY A 45 13.39 40.36 -42.91
CA GLY A 45 14.64 39.58 -42.89
C GLY A 45 15.15 39.32 -41.47
N SER A 46 16.47 39.33 -41.27
CA SER A 46 17.06 39.13 -39.94
C SER A 46 16.92 40.40 -39.10
N ILE A 47 16.29 40.27 -37.92
CA ILE A 47 16.02 41.36 -36.99
C ILE A 47 16.98 41.22 -35.80
N ALA A 48 17.79 42.25 -35.50
CA ALA A 48 18.73 42.19 -34.37
C ALA A 48 18.45 43.28 -33.32
N ILE A 49 18.39 42.88 -32.05
CA ILE A 49 18.38 43.77 -30.86
C ILE A 49 19.78 43.77 -30.26
N ARG A 50 20.49 44.89 -30.40
CA ARG A 50 21.93 44.99 -30.08
C ARG A 50 22.17 45.58 -28.69
N ASP A 51 23.35 45.33 -28.12
CA ASP A 51 23.84 46.04 -26.94
C ASP A 51 23.85 47.57 -27.15
N PRO A 52 23.49 48.40 -26.15
CA PRO A 52 22.86 48.08 -24.85
C PRO A 52 21.32 48.25 -24.88
N HIS A 53 20.70 48.06 -26.05
CA HIS A 53 19.33 48.50 -26.29
C HIS A 53 18.31 47.60 -25.59
N THR A 54 17.24 48.25 -25.12
CA THR A 54 16.03 47.60 -24.62
C THR A 54 14.87 47.93 -25.54
N VAL A 55 14.19 46.91 -26.05
CA VAL A 55 13.00 47.00 -26.90
C VAL A 55 11.82 46.45 -26.14
N THR A 56 10.67 47.14 -26.15
CA THR A 56 9.44 46.68 -25.50
C THR A 56 8.34 46.44 -26.53
N GLY A 57 7.91 45.19 -26.66
CA GLY A 57 6.73 44.78 -27.42
C GLY A 57 5.46 44.96 -26.60
N ASN A 58 4.80 46.11 -26.74
CA ASN A 58 3.59 46.48 -26.00
C ASN A 58 2.28 46.39 -26.82
N SER A 59 2.38 45.98 -28.08
CA SER A 59 1.29 45.70 -29.00
C SER A 59 1.53 44.35 -29.67
N THR A 60 0.54 43.86 -30.44
CA THR A 60 0.73 42.63 -31.20
C THR A 60 1.83 42.81 -32.24
N ILE A 61 2.90 42.02 -32.11
CA ILE A 61 4.02 41.97 -33.06
C ILE A 61 4.01 40.59 -33.74
N THR A 62 4.36 40.52 -35.02
CA THR A 62 4.58 39.25 -35.72
C THR A 62 5.91 39.31 -36.45
N ALA A 63 6.92 38.62 -35.96
CA ALA A 63 8.29 38.67 -36.45
C ALA A 63 8.80 37.29 -36.87
N ASP A 64 9.93 37.26 -37.56
CA ASP A 64 10.68 36.06 -37.94
C ASP A 64 12.17 36.39 -37.79
N GLN A 65 13.02 35.40 -37.47
CA GLN A 65 14.48 35.53 -37.37
C GLN A 65 14.96 36.69 -36.48
N VAL A 66 14.42 36.76 -35.26
CA VAL A 66 14.82 37.78 -34.27
C VAL A 66 16.01 37.27 -33.47
N THR A 67 17.11 38.02 -33.45
CA THR A 67 18.28 37.78 -32.60
C THR A 67 18.40 38.88 -31.55
N ILE A 68 18.35 38.51 -30.26
CA ILE A 68 18.75 39.38 -29.16
C ILE A 68 20.24 39.16 -28.94
N GLU A 69 21.09 40.09 -29.37
CA GLU A 69 22.54 40.00 -29.16
C GLU A 69 22.88 40.13 -27.67
N THR A 70 24.07 39.67 -27.25
CA THR A 70 24.58 39.88 -25.89
C THR A 70 24.51 41.36 -25.54
N GLY A 71 23.95 41.69 -24.38
CA GLY A 71 23.72 43.08 -23.93
C GLY A 71 22.39 43.70 -24.40
N GLY A 72 21.76 43.16 -25.45
CA GLY A 72 20.41 43.54 -25.87
C GLY A 72 19.31 42.97 -24.96
N THR A 73 18.17 43.65 -24.88
CA THR A 73 16.99 43.21 -24.11
C THR A 73 15.70 43.35 -24.92
N LEU A 74 14.87 42.30 -24.95
CA LEU A 74 13.48 42.34 -25.42
C LEU A 74 12.53 42.14 -24.24
N ILE A 75 11.62 43.09 -24.01
CA ILE A 75 10.54 43.01 -23.03
C ILE A 75 9.22 42.78 -23.76
N ILE A 76 8.44 41.80 -23.32
CA ILE A 76 7.13 41.48 -23.90
C ILE A 76 6.06 41.73 -22.85
N THR A 77 5.09 42.59 -23.19
CA THR A 77 3.93 42.92 -22.35
C THR A 77 2.61 42.72 -23.10
N ASN A 78 2.63 42.04 -24.25
CA ASN A 78 1.47 41.78 -25.11
C ASN A 78 1.77 40.56 -26.00
N VAL A 79 1.03 40.35 -27.08
CA VAL A 79 1.23 39.24 -28.03
C VAL A 79 2.47 39.46 -28.89
N PHE A 80 3.41 38.52 -28.86
CA PHE A 80 4.56 38.45 -29.76
C PHE A 80 4.50 37.13 -30.52
N ASN A 81 4.12 37.20 -31.79
CA ASN A 81 4.02 36.04 -32.67
C ASN A 81 5.33 35.80 -33.41
N LEU A 82 5.80 34.56 -33.43
CA LEU A 82 6.92 34.09 -34.23
C LEU A 82 6.39 33.29 -35.42
N ALA A 83 6.68 33.77 -36.63
CA ALA A 83 6.46 32.96 -37.83
C ALA A 83 7.47 31.80 -37.85
N ASP A 84 7.08 30.68 -38.47
CA ASP A 84 7.99 29.54 -38.68
C ASP A 84 8.82 29.80 -39.94
N GLY A 85 10.11 30.07 -39.74
CA GLY A 85 11.11 30.31 -40.75
C GLY A 85 12.21 29.23 -40.75
N ALA A 86 13.31 29.48 -41.45
CA ALA A 86 14.42 28.53 -41.49
C ALA A 86 15.39 28.73 -40.31
N GLY A 87 15.35 27.89 -39.28
CA GLY A 87 16.29 27.95 -38.16
C GLY A 87 15.61 28.34 -36.85
N ASP A 88 16.34 29.00 -35.94
CA ASP A 88 15.77 29.52 -34.70
C ASP A 88 15.05 30.85 -35.00
N ASP A 89 13.75 30.96 -34.69
CA ASP A 89 12.94 32.15 -35.05
C ASP A 89 13.09 33.30 -34.03
N LEU A 90 13.41 32.95 -32.78
CA LEU A 90 13.91 33.87 -31.77
C LEU A 90 15.15 33.30 -31.09
N LEU A 91 16.33 33.82 -31.44
CA LEU A 91 17.61 33.50 -30.81
C LEU A 91 17.96 34.53 -29.72
N VAL A 92 18.12 34.09 -28.48
CA VAL A 92 18.39 34.94 -27.33
C VAL A 92 19.82 34.74 -26.83
N ASN A 93 20.73 35.63 -27.19
CA ASN A 93 22.09 35.73 -26.61
C ASN A 93 22.17 36.77 -25.48
N GLY A 94 21.26 37.75 -25.48
CA GLY A 94 21.05 38.75 -24.43
C GLY A 94 19.91 38.37 -23.48
N MET A 95 18.98 39.29 -23.23
CA MET A 95 17.84 39.08 -22.32
C MET A 95 16.48 39.11 -23.04
N LEU A 96 15.68 38.08 -22.83
CA LEU A 96 14.24 38.08 -23.09
C LEU A 96 13.50 38.22 -21.75
N ASN A 97 12.54 39.14 -21.64
CA ASN A 97 11.75 39.35 -20.42
C ASN A 97 10.25 39.32 -20.74
N LEU A 98 9.57 38.24 -20.36
CA LEU A 98 8.12 38.09 -20.53
C LEU A 98 7.39 38.61 -19.28
N GLN A 99 6.87 39.84 -19.39
CA GLN A 99 6.14 40.54 -18.33
C GLN A 99 4.63 40.39 -18.44
N ASP A 100 4.09 40.13 -19.63
CA ASP A 100 2.67 39.85 -19.85
C ASP A 100 2.45 39.28 -21.26
N GLY A 101 1.24 38.82 -21.56
CA GLY A 101 0.83 38.43 -22.91
C GLY A 101 1.31 37.04 -23.31
N SER A 102 1.57 36.86 -24.61
CA SER A 102 1.86 35.56 -25.20
C SER A 102 3.07 35.60 -26.12
N LEU A 103 3.96 34.61 -25.98
CA LEU A 103 4.93 34.20 -26.98
C LEU A 103 4.32 33.03 -27.77
N GLY A 104 4.14 33.12 -29.08
CA GLY A 104 3.43 32.07 -29.80
C GLY A 104 3.39 32.17 -31.32
N ASN A 105 2.50 31.37 -31.91
CA ASN A 105 2.28 31.11 -33.33
C ASN A 105 2.92 29.78 -33.77
N THR A 106 3.98 29.77 -34.58
CA THR A 106 4.53 28.52 -35.13
C THR A 106 6.05 28.43 -35.06
N GLY A 107 6.74 29.51 -34.66
CA GLY A 107 8.19 29.56 -34.60
C GLY A 107 8.77 28.91 -33.33
N THR A 108 10.09 28.96 -33.20
CA THR A 108 10.90 28.36 -32.15
C THR A 108 11.68 29.43 -31.38
N ILE A 109 11.77 29.26 -30.06
CA ILE A 109 12.52 30.16 -29.19
C ILE A 109 13.74 29.41 -28.68
N ARG A 110 14.94 29.94 -28.95
CA ARG A 110 16.19 29.40 -28.42
C ARG A 110 16.89 30.38 -27.52
N ILE A 111 17.09 29.98 -26.27
CA ILE A 111 17.94 30.71 -25.32
C ILE A 111 19.35 30.14 -25.45
N ALA A 112 20.27 30.92 -26.02
CA ALA A 112 21.66 30.51 -26.18
C ALA A 112 22.38 30.43 -24.83
N MET A 113 23.58 29.85 -24.78
CA MET A 113 24.33 29.62 -23.53
C MET A 113 24.54 30.89 -22.67
N SER A 114 24.68 32.07 -23.27
CA SER A 114 24.79 33.35 -22.57
C SER A 114 23.45 34.04 -22.32
N GLY A 115 22.39 33.52 -22.94
CA GLY A 115 21.05 34.10 -22.93
C GLY A 115 20.34 33.94 -21.60
N LEU A 116 19.49 34.91 -21.30
CA LEU A 116 18.60 34.91 -20.15
C LEU A 116 17.15 35.10 -20.60
N PHE A 117 16.29 34.15 -20.26
CA PHE A 117 14.84 34.30 -20.36
C PHE A 117 14.23 34.48 -18.97
N SER A 118 13.81 35.71 -18.68
CA SER A 118 13.12 36.06 -17.43
C SER A 118 11.61 36.07 -17.63
N ILE A 119 10.88 35.35 -16.78
CA ILE A 119 9.42 35.34 -16.67
C ILE A 119 9.07 36.04 -15.37
N THR A 120 8.56 37.26 -15.45
CA THR A 120 8.44 38.19 -14.31
C THR A 120 7.03 38.75 -14.19
N THR A 121 6.68 39.40 -13.08
CA THR A 121 5.32 39.91 -12.77
C THR A 121 4.30 38.81 -12.47
N ALA A 122 3.23 39.15 -11.75
CA ALA A 122 2.18 38.21 -11.34
C ALA A 122 1.16 37.91 -12.44
N ASN A 123 1.22 38.59 -13.60
CA ASN A 123 0.25 38.40 -14.68
C ASN A 123 0.41 37.00 -15.29
N GLN A 124 -0.70 36.42 -15.72
CA GLN A 124 -0.69 35.18 -16.49
C GLN A 124 -0.01 35.41 -17.84
N LYS A 125 0.78 34.44 -18.28
CA LYS A 125 1.51 34.47 -19.55
C LYS A 125 1.25 33.21 -20.32
N SER A 126 1.30 33.31 -21.64
CA SER A 126 1.23 32.15 -22.52
C SER A 126 2.56 31.94 -23.25
N ILE A 127 3.02 30.70 -23.26
CA ILE A 127 4.13 30.25 -24.11
C ILE A 127 3.53 29.18 -25.01
N LEU A 128 3.41 29.47 -26.29
CA LEU A 128 2.76 28.62 -27.28
C LEU A 128 3.76 28.04 -28.28
N ASP A 129 4.95 28.64 -28.39
CA ASP A 129 6.05 28.16 -29.23
C ASP A 129 6.96 27.20 -28.45
N PRO A 130 7.63 26.24 -29.13
CA PRO A 130 8.69 25.46 -28.52
C PRO A 130 9.82 26.33 -27.96
N VAL A 131 10.28 26.01 -26.74
CA VAL A 131 11.40 26.70 -26.08
C VAL A 131 12.54 25.72 -25.87
N ILE A 132 13.72 26.05 -26.41
CA ILE A 132 14.98 25.35 -26.18
C ILE A 132 15.88 26.26 -25.34
N ASN A 133 16.14 25.88 -24.10
CA ASN A 133 17.02 26.62 -23.20
C ASN A 133 18.39 25.98 -23.09
N ASP A 134 19.38 26.53 -23.79
CA ASP A 134 20.81 26.22 -23.60
C ASP A 134 21.48 27.16 -22.58
N GLY A 135 20.82 28.28 -22.23
CA GLY A 135 21.27 29.29 -21.26
C GLY A 135 20.54 29.22 -19.92
N THR A 136 19.91 30.33 -19.52
CA THR A 136 19.16 30.43 -18.25
C THR A 136 17.72 30.85 -18.46
N ILE A 137 16.77 30.09 -17.91
CA ILE A 137 15.40 30.55 -17.64
C ILE A 137 15.30 30.93 -16.16
N GLN A 138 14.70 32.09 -15.87
CA GLN A 138 14.31 32.52 -14.53
C GLN A 138 12.81 32.74 -14.45
N TRP A 139 12.09 31.86 -13.77
CA TRP A 139 10.66 32.04 -13.50
C TRP A 139 10.43 32.60 -12.11
N GLN A 140 10.08 33.88 -12.07
CA GLN A 140 10.03 34.66 -10.84
C GLN A 140 8.61 34.87 -10.32
N ALA A 141 7.62 34.99 -11.21
CA ALA A 141 6.22 35.16 -10.84
C ALA A 141 5.29 34.86 -12.04
N GLY A 142 4.00 34.69 -11.71
CA GLY A 142 2.91 34.61 -12.68
C GLY A 142 2.67 33.20 -13.20
N VAL A 143 1.39 32.91 -13.49
CA VAL A 143 0.98 31.63 -14.09
C VAL A 143 1.51 31.55 -15.52
N VAL A 144 2.09 30.41 -15.90
CA VAL A 144 2.51 30.12 -17.28
C VAL A 144 1.57 29.09 -17.87
N VAL A 145 0.98 29.41 -19.02
CA VAL A 145 0.06 28.53 -19.74
C VAL A 145 0.66 28.12 -21.08
N THR A 146 0.58 26.84 -21.38
CA THR A 146 0.84 26.26 -22.71
C THR A 146 -0.43 25.60 -23.23
N TYR A 147 -0.45 25.27 -24.52
CA TYR A 147 -1.53 24.49 -25.11
C TYR A 147 -0.94 23.36 -25.96
N ALA A 148 -1.18 22.09 -25.61
CA ALA A 148 -0.60 20.96 -26.33
C ALA A 148 -0.98 20.87 -27.83
N ASN A 149 -2.07 21.53 -28.25
CA ASN A 149 -2.44 21.63 -29.67
C ASN A 149 -1.56 22.61 -30.47
N SER A 150 -0.67 23.38 -29.83
CA SER A 150 0.25 24.33 -30.46
C SER A 150 1.70 23.82 -30.56
N SER A 151 1.96 22.51 -30.60
CA SER A 151 3.32 21.92 -30.69
C SER A 151 4.30 22.34 -29.57
N THR A 152 3.80 22.98 -28.50
CA THR A 152 4.63 23.54 -27.44
C THR A 152 5.37 22.46 -26.67
N SER A 153 6.70 22.59 -26.61
CA SER A 153 7.58 21.77 -25.78
C SER A 153 8.63 22.65 -25.11
N ILE A 154 8.94 22.36 -23.85
CA ILE A 154 9.98 23.07 -23.11
C ILE A 154 11.16 22.12 -22.92
N THR A 155 12.29 22.41 -23.57
CA THR A 155 13.53 21.64 -23.42
C THR A 155 14.56 22.48 -22.66
N ASN A 156 14.90 22.06 -21.45
CA ASN A 156 15.94 22.69 -20.63
C ASN A 156 17.26 21.92 -20.73
N ASN A 157 18.22 22.42 -21.50
CA ASN A 157 19.60 21.93 -21.55
C ASN A 157 20.54 22.69 -20.58
N GLY A 158 20.20 23.95 -20.26
CA GLY A 158 20.94 24.81 -19.34
C GLY A 158 20.35 24.82 -17.93
N THR A 159 20.17 26.03 -17.37
CA THR A 159 19.60 26.22 -16.03
C THR A 159 18.18 26.78 -16.11
N PHE A 160 17.26 26.18 -15.36
CA PHE A 160 15.93 26.73 -15.13
C PHE A 160 15.74 26.98 -13.62
N THR A 161 15.82 28.25 -13.23
CA THR A 161 15.64 28.68 -11.85
C THR A 161 14.22 29.17 -11.61
N ILE A 162 13.58 28.61 -10.59
CA ILE A 162 12.21 28.91 -10.15
C ILE A 162 12.32 29.63 -8.80
N THR A 163 11.99 30.91 -8.81
CA THR A 163 11.84 31.74 -7.59
C THR A 163 10.39 32.11 -7.31
N GLY A 164 9.49 31.91 -8.28
CA GLY A 164 8.04 32.04 -8.10
C GLY A 164 7.39 30.90 -7.30
N ASN A 165 6.09 31.03 -7.07
CA ASN A 165 5.23 30.06 -6.37
C ASN A 165 3.92 29.86 -7.13
N ASP A 166 4.05 29.80 -8.45
CA ASP A 166 2.93 29.86 -9.38
C ASP A 166 2.70 28.52 -10.09
N LEU A 167 1.70 28.51 -10.95
CA LEU A 167 1.27 27.37 -11.72
C LEU A 167 1.85 27.43 -13.13
N PHE A 168 2.50 26.35 -13.55
CA PHE A 168 2.83 26.06 -14.94
C PHE A 168 1.84 24.99 -15.41
N GLN A 169 0.97 25.33 -16.36
CA GLN A 169 -0.12 24.43 -16.79
C GLN A 169 -0.20 24.29 -18.30
N ASP A 170 -0.52 23.09 -18.77
CA ASP A 170 -1.05 22.90 -20.13
C ASP A 170 -2.58 22.86 -20.13
N ASN A 171 -3.19 23.66 -21.01
CA ASN A 171 -4.65 23.75 -21.18
C ASN A 171 -5.17 23.07 -22.47
N GLY A 172 -4.28 22.57 -23.33
CA GLY A 172 -4.62 21.98 -24.63
C GLY A 172 -4.61 20.44 -24.64
N GLY A 173 -4.22 19.81 -23.53
CA GLY A 173 -4.09 18.37 -23.39
C GLY A 173 -3.01 18.04 -22.36
N THR A 174 -1.99 17.30 -22.77
CA THR A 174 -0.80 17.03 -21.95
C THR A 174 0.42 17.57 -22.69
N GLY A 175 1.01 18.65 -22.18
CA GLY A 175 2.23 19.26 -22.73
C GLY A 175 3.47 18.40 -22.47
N SER A 176 4.64 18.84 -22.95
CA SER A 176 5.92 18.16 -22.68
C SER A 176 6.98 19.09 -22.11
N ILE A 177 7.66 18.63 -21.05
CA ILE A 177 8.85 19.25 -20.49
C ILE A 177 9.97 18.21 -20.49
N THR A 178 11.13 18.56 -21.01
CA THR A 178 12.36 17.75 -20.92
C THR A 178 13.44 18.54 -20.22
N ASN A 179 13.93 18.03 -19.09
CA ASN A 179 15.07 18.60 -18.37
C ASN A 179 16.33 17.77 -18.61
N ASN A 180 17.22 18.23 -19.50
CA ASN A 180 18.56 17.68 -19.68
C ASN A 180 19.61 18.38 -18.81
N GLY A 181 19.33 19.61 -18.39
CA GLY A 181 20.22 20.46 -17.58
C GLY A 181 19.89 20.42 -16.09
N THR A 182 19.78 21.59 -15.46
CA THR A 182 19.47 21.73 -14.03
C THR A 182 18.22 22.59 -13.81
N ILE A 183 17.29 22.10 -12.98
CA ILE A 183 16.20 22.90 -12.43
C ILE A 183 16.50 23.22 -10.97
N ASN A 184 16.35 24.48 -10.57
CA ASN A 184 16.53 24.92 -9.19
C ASN A 184 15.25 25.61 -8.68
N LYS A 185 14.63 25.10 -7.60
CA LYS A 185 13.60 25.82 -6.83
C LYS A 185 14.22 26.41 -5.58
N THR A 186 14.23 27.73 -5.43
CA THR A 186 15.01 28.41 -4.36
C THR A 186 14.18 29.16 -3.33
N ASN A 187 12.92 29.48 -3.61
CA ASN A 187 12.06 30.22 -2.68
C ASN A 187 11.11 29.30 -1.89
N ALA A 188 10.70 29.73 -0.71
CA ALA A 188 9.61 29.10 0.04
C ALA A 188 8.27 29.25 -0.70
N GLY A 189 7.34 28.32 -0.48
CA GLY A 189 6.05 28.26 -1.17
C GLY A 189 5.99 27.16 -2.24
N THR A 190 4.83 26.98 -2.86
CA THR A 190 4.55 25.87 -3.78
C THR A 190 4.58 26.33 -5.22
N THR A 191 5.33 25.64 -6.07
CA THR A 191 5.21 25.71 -7.53
C THR A 191 4.55 24.44 -8.04
N THR A 192 3.60 24.58 -8.96
CA THR A 192 2.89 23.42 -9.52
C THR A 192 3.17 23.28 -11.01
N PHE A 193 3.55 22.09 -11.45
CA PHE A 193 3.51 21.68 -12.85
C PHE A 193 2.27 20.81 -13.06
N ASN A 194 1.39 21.21 -13.97
CA ASN A 194 0.10 20.58 -14.18
C ASN A 194 -0.11 20.21 -15.65
N ASN A 195 -0.57 18.98 -15.91
CA ASN A 195 -0.82 18.47 -17.26
C ASN A 195 0.43 18.36 -18.17
N PHE A 196 1.53 17.80 -17.66
CA PHE A 196 2.76 17.61 -18.43
C PHE A 196 3.28 16.18 -18.39
N ASN A 197 3.74 15.70 -19.55
CA ASN A 197 4.71 14.63 -19.63
C ASN A 197 6.11 15.22 -19.38
N PHE A 198 6.64 14.95 -18.20
CA PHE A 198 7.90 15.51 -17.74
C PHE A 198 8.99 14.43 -17.80
N SER A 199 10.02 14.63 -18.62
CA SER A 199 11.20 13.76 -18.67
C SER A 199 12.38 14.44 -17.99
N ASN A 200 12.98 13.78 -16.99
CA ASN A 200 14.11 14.31 -16.23
C ASN A 200 15.36 13.41 -16.30
N PRO A 201 16.14 13.50 -17.40
CA PRO A 201 17.51 12.99 -17.45
C PRO A 201 18.56 13.92 -16.79
N GLY A 202 18.21 15.17 -16.50
CA GLY A 202 19.04 16.15 -15.80
C GLY A 202 18.84 16.17 -14.28
N ILE A 203 19.29 17.23 -13.63
CA ILE A 203 19.25 17.39 -12.17
C ILE A 203 18.08 18.30 -11.76
N ILE A 204 17.38 17.94 -10.68
CA ILE A 204 16.43 18.83 -10.00
C ILE A 204 16.90 19.08 -8.58
N ASN A 205 17.08 20.34 -8.22
CA ASN A 205 17.40 20.77 -6.86
C ASN A 205 16.26 21.60 -6.27
N ILE A 206 15.63 21.08 -5.22
CA ILE A 206 14.62 21.80 -4.45
C ILE A 206 15.28 22.29 -3.17
N GLN A 207 15.70 23.56 -3.17
CA GLN A 207 16.46 24.18 -2.09
C GLN A 207 15.54 24.79 -1.01
N ALA A 208 14.29 25.10 -1.37
CA ALA A 208 13.24 25.54 -0.46
C ALA A 208 11.85 25.32 -1.06
N GLY A 209 10.82 25.27 -0.21
CA GLY A 209 9.42 25.21 -0.66
C GLY A 209 9.01 23.84 -1.19
N THR A 210 8.06 23.83 -2.13
CA THR A 210 7.45 22.62 -2.68
C THR A 210 7.41 22.67 -4.21
N ILE A 211 7.78 21.57 -4.87
CA ILE A 211 7.37 21.30 -6.26
C ILE A 211 6.21 20.30 -6.21
N ALA A 212 5.07 20.68 -6.77
CA ALA A 212 3.88 19.83 -6.91
C ALA A 212 3.72 19.40 -8.36
N LEU A 213 3.55 18.09 -8.58
CA LEU A 213 3.24 17.48 -9.86
C LEU A 213 1.77 17.07 -9.86
N GLY A 214 0.98 17.66 -10.76
CA GLY A 214 -0.47 17.49 -10.79
C GLY A 214 -1.04 17.24 -12.18
N GLY A 215 -2.33 16.91 -12.20
CA GLY A 215 -3.10 16.69 -13.41
C GLY A 215 -2.70 15.44 -14.18
N SER A 216 -2.85 15.52 -15.50
CA SER A 216 -2.53 14.45 -16.45
C SER A 216 -1.06 14.43 -16.84
N GLY A 217 -0.59 13.30 -17.36
CA GLY A 217 0.80 13.12 -17.78
C GLY A 217 1.67 12.44 -16.72
N ALA A 218 2.78 11.89 -17.19
CA ALA A 218 3.74 11.18 -16.35
C ALA A 218 5.00 12.00 -16.11
N PHE A 219 5.50 11.97 -14.88
CA PHE A 219 6.83 12.45 -14.54
C PHE A 219 7.79 11.26 -14.52
N THR A 220 8.81 11.28 -15.37
CA THR A 220 9.81 10.22 -15.49
C THR A 220 11.17 10.73 -15.10
N ASN A 221 11.72 10.16 -14.03
CA ASN A 221 13.06 10.48 -13.56
C ASN A 221 14.06 9.39 -13.95
N THR A 222 15.20 9.81 -14.50
CA THR A 222 16.34 8.93 -14.82
C THR A 222 17.65 9.45 -14.24
N ASN A 223 17.60 10.42 -13.32
CA ASN A 223 18.78 11.01 -12.68
C ASN A 223 18.46 11.54 -11.25
N VAL A 224 19.19 12.53 -10.74
CA VAL A 224 19.10 12.96 -9.33
C VAL A 224 18.05 14.05 -9.10
N ILE A 225 17.24 13.85 -8.07
CA ILE A 225 16.39 14.85 -7.42
C ILE A 225 16.92 15.07 -5.98
N THR A 226 17.37 16.28 -5.67
CA THR A 226 17.90 16.66 -4.35
C THR A 226 16.93 17.61 -3.65
N LEU A 227 16.52 17.27 -2.42
CA LEU A 227 15.72 18.14 -1.55
C LEU A 227 16.60 18.66 -0.41
N THR A 228 16.52 19.95 -0.09
CA THR A 228 17.24 20.56 1.04
C THR A 228 16.23 21.23 1.97
N SER A 229 15.71 20.47 2.93
CA SER A 229 14.60 20.88 3.79
C SER A 229 13.38 21.37 2.99
N ALA A 230 13.11 20.70 1.86
CA ALA A 230 12.08 21.07 0.90
C ALA A 230 11.12 19.90 0.64
N ASN A 231 10.11 20.10 -0.20
CA ASN A 231 9.08 19.10 -0.44
C ASN A 231 8.86 18.83 -1.93
N MET A 232 8.48 17.59 -2.25
CA MET A 232 7.91 17.23 -3.53
C MET A 232 6.59 16.50 -3.31
N THR A 233 5.54 16.89 -4.04
CA THR A 233 4.25 16.18 -4.02
C THR A 233 3.90 15.73 -5.43
N SER A 234 3.36 14.53 -5.58
CA SER A 234 2.91 14.00 -6.87
C SER A 234 1.54 13.37 -6.75
N ALA A 235 0.57 13.97 -7.44
CA ALA A 235 -0.73 13.35 -7.73
C ALA A 235 -0.75 12.67 -9.11
N ALA A 236 0.30 12.87 -9.91
CA ALA A 236 0.48 12.28 -11.23
C ALA A 236 1.15 10.89 -11.16
N THR A 237 1.35 10.26 -12.31
CA THR A 237 2.21 9.07 -12.41
C THR A 237 3.68 9.49 -12.30
N PHE A 238 4.41 8.94 -11.33
CA PHE A 238 5.83 9.20 -11.08
C PHE A 238 6.64 7.92 -11.34
N ASN A 239 7.38 7.90 -12.44
CA ASN A 239 8.26 6.81 -12.84
C ASN A 239 9.69 7.00 -12.33
N HIS A 240 10.17 6.02 -11.56
CA HIS A 240 11.58 5.88 -11.21
C HIS A 240 12.23 4.84 -12.13
N ASN A 241 12.98 5.33 -13.12
CA ASN A 241 13.70 4.50 -14.08
C ASN A 241 15.19 4.42 -13.75
N THR A 242 15.95 3.63 -14.51
CA THR A 242 17.40 3.51 -14.37
C THR A 242 18.10 4.86 -14.24
N GLY A 243 18.92 5.01 -13.20
CA GLY A 243 19.64 6.25 -12.86
C GLY A 243 18.89 7.17 -11.88
N SER A 244 17.60 6.93 -11.64
CA SER A 244 16.79 7.72 -10.71
C SER A 244 17.31 7.62 -9.27
N LEU A 245 17.49 8.77 -8.62
CA LEU A 245 17.86 8.89 -7.22
C LEU A 245 17.09 10.06 -6.58
N ILE A 246 16.52 9.84 -5.40
CA ILE A 246 16.03 10.92 -4.53
C ILE A 246 16.92 10.99 -3.30
N GLN A 247 17.40 12.18 -2.96
CA GLN A 247 18.31 12.38 -1.83
C GLN A 247 18.07 13.71 -1.09
N GLY A 248 18.74 13.85 0.06
CA GLY A 248 18.74 15.06 0.88
C GLY A 248 17.77 15.02 2.05
N THR A 249 17.14 16.15 2.36
CA THR A 249 16.24 16.31 3.51
C THR A 249 14.92 16.96 3.14
N GLY A 250 13.86 16.64 3.89
CA GLY A 250 12.51 17.19 3.68
C GLY A 250 11.47 16.11 3.49
N SER A 251 10.55 16.26 2.52
CA SER A 251 9.50 15.26 2.29
C SER A 251 9.16 14.99 0.84
N VAL A 252 8.71 13.76 0.57
CA VAL A 252 8.11 13.33 -0.69
C VAL A 252 6.75 12.70 -0.40
N THR A 253 5.71 13.22 -1.03
CA THR A 253 4.35 12.70 -0.89
C THR A 253 3.82 12.22 -2.24
N ASN A 254 3.44 10.95 -2.30
CA ASN A 254 2.76 10.35 -3.45
C ASN A 254 1.26 10.20 -3.17
N THR A 255 0.42 10.94 -3.88
CA THR A 255 -1.05 10.73 -3.89
C THR A 255 -1.55 10.15 -5.19
N GLY A 256 -0.66 9.96 -6.18
CA GLY A 256 -0.92 9.32 -7.46
C GLY A 256 -0.30 7.92 -7.54
N THR A 257 0.31 7.62 -8.68
CA THR A 257 0.95 6.32 -8.94
C THR A 257 2.47 6.45 -8.93
N LEU A 258 3.15 5.75 -8.03
CA LEU A 258 4.60 5.60 -7.99
C LEU A 258 5.02 4.29 -8.67
N ASN A 259 5.70 4.40 -9.81
CA ASN A 259 6.22 3.25 -10.56
C ASN A 259 7.70 3.02 -10.22
N LEU A 260 7.98 1.88 -9.59
CA LEU A 260 9.32 1.43 -9.20
C LEU A 260 9.90 0.51 -10.28
N ASN A 261 10.45 1.08 -11.34
CA ASN A 261 11.16 0.31 -12.37
C ASN A 261 12.61 0.00 -11.96
N ILE A 262 13.05 0.53 -10.82
CA ILE A 262 14.29 0.23 -10.11
C ILE A 262 14.04 0.16 -8.61
N ASP A 263 15.02 -0.33 -7.87
CA ASP A 263 15.06 -0.20 -6.42
C ASP A 263 15.14 1.28 -6.03
N LEU A 264 14.24 1.73 -5.15
CA LEU A 264 14.17 3.09 -4.67
C LEU A 264 14.39 3.14 -3.15
N LEU A 265 15.27 4.04 -2.72
CA LEU A 265 15.60 4.29 -1.32
C LEU A 265 15.20 5.71 -0.95
N PHE A 266 14.37 5.85 0.07
CA PHE A 266 14.17 7.11 0.79
C PHE A 266 15.09 7.13 2.03
N PRO A 267 16.13 7.97 2.08
CA PRO A 267 17.08 8.02 3.19
C PRO A 267 16.42 8.55 4.47
N SER A 268 17.02 8.33 5.64
CA SER A 268 16.44 8.72 6.94
C SER A 268 16.25 10.23 7.14
N GLY A 269 16.94 11.06 6.34
CA GLY A 269 16.74 12.51 6.35
C GLY A 269 15.50 12.98 5.57
N LEU A 270 14.86 12.08 4.83
CA LEU A 270 13.78 12.37 3.89
C LEU A 270 12.54 11.55 4.23
N THR A 271 11.45 12.23 4.59
CA THR A 271 10.18 11.56 4.91
C THR A 271 9.43 11.22 3.64
N PHE A 272 9.18 9.94 3.41
CA PHE A 272 8.26 9.48 2.36
C PHE A 272 6.88 9.14 2.92
N THR A 273 5.85 9.57 2.21
CA THR A 273 4.45 9.26 2.50
C THR A 273 3.69 8.93 1.22
N SER A 274 2.76 7.98 1.28
CA SER A 274 1.82 7.69 0.19
C SER A 274 0.39 7.63 0.73
N PRO A 275 -0.20 8.78 1.11
CA PRO A 275 -1.47 8.79 1.81
C PRO A 275 -2.67 8.61 0.86
N GLY A 276 -3.77 8.15 1.44
CA GLY A 276 -5.06 8.04 0.77
C GLY A 276 -5.24 6.73 0.01
N THR A 277 -6.49 6.28 -0.04
CA THR A 277 -6.90 5.01 -0.66
C THR A 277 -6.75 4.96 -2.18
N GLY A 278 -6.56 6.11 -2.84
CA GLY A 278 -6.32 6.20 -4.28
C GLY A 278 -4.84 6.19 -4.67
N SER A 279 -3.91 6.21 -3.70
CA SER A 279 -2.49 6.14 -4.00
C SER A 279 -2.08 4.72 -4.41
N VAL A 280 -1.13 4.62 -5.33
CA VAL A 280 -0.64 3.34 -5.85
C VAL A 280 0.89 3.34 -5.84
N ILE A 281 1.50 2.28 -5.32
CA ILE A 281 2.91 1.97 -5.48
C ILE A 281 3.02 0.64 -6.21
N GLN A 282 3.73 0.60 -7.34
CA GLN A 282 3.80 -0.58 -8.20
C GLN A 282 5.17 -0.75 -8.86
N GLY A 283 5.32 -1.76 -9.72
CA GLY A 283 6.59 -2.08 -10.42
C GLY A 283 7.40 -3.17 -9.73
N SER A 284 8.53 -3.55 -10.31
CA SER A 284 9.33 -4.70 -9.87
C SER A 284 10.45 -4.38 -8.88
N GLY A 285 10.86 -3.12 -8.76
CA GLY A 285 11.96 -2.70 -7.87
C GLY A 285 11.60 -2.75 -6.39
N ASN A 286 12.59 -2.87 -5.51
CA ASN A 286 12.37 -2.81 -4.07
C ASN A 286 12.09 -1.37 -3.60
N LEU A 287 11.28 -1.20 -2.57
CA LEU A 287 11.06 0.10 -1.91
C LEU A 287 11.64 0.07 -0.50
N THR A 288 12.64 0.90 -0.23
CA THR A 288 13.22 1.07 1.12
C THR A 288 12.86 2.42 1.70
N ILE A 289 12.24 2.44 2.88
CA ILE A 289 11.79 3.64 3.58
C ILE A 289 12.43 3.66 4.98
N ASN A 290 13.01 4.79 5.36
CA ASN A 290 13.71 4.97 6.64
C ASN A 290 12.98 5.92 7.62
N ASN A 291 11.67 6.09 7.43
CA ASN A 291 10.75 6.81 8.32
C ASN A 291 9.52 5.95 8.62
N ASP A 292 8.76 6.30 9.65
CA ASP A 292 7.48 5.64 9.94
C ASP A 292 6.57 5.72 8.71
N PHE A 293 5.93 4.61 8.35
CA PHE A 293 5.19 4.48 7.10
C PHE A 293 3.77 3.98 7.32
N SER A 294 2.81 4.57 6.59
CA SER A 294 1.42 4.14 6.59
C SER A 294 1.12 3.39 5.30
N ILE A 295 0.71 2.13 5.41
CA ILE A 295 0.18 1.35 4.29
C ILE A 295 -1.24 1.84 4.04
N GLU A 296 -1.39 2.58 2.96
CA GLU A 296 -2.66 3.10 2.43
C GLU A 296 -2.67 2.88 0.92
N GLY A 297 -3.86 2.89 0.32
CA GLY A 297 -3.98 2.66 -1.12
C GLY A 297 -3.59 1.23 -1.54
N SER A 298 -2.97 1.08 -2.71
CA SER A 298 -2.47 -0.20 -3.20
C SER A 298 -0.94 -0.21 -3.23
N ILE A 299 -0.33 -1.10 -2.44
CA ILE A 299 1.11 -1.34 -2.45
C ILE A 299 1.34 -2.69 -3.12
N GLN A 300 1.54 -2.67 -4.44
CA GLN A 300 1.53 -3.86 -5.30
C GLN A 300 2.88 -4.09 -6.01
N GLY A 301 3.06 -5.27 -6.61
CA GLY A 301 4.19 -5.59 -7.48
C GLY A 301 5.21 -6.55 -6.86
N THR A 302 6.12 -7.06 -7.69
CA THR A 302 6.97 -8.22 -7.33
C THR A 302 8.16 -7.89 -6.43
N GLY A 303 8.50 -6.61 -6.26
CA GLY A 303 9.60 -6.19 -5.37
C GLY A 303 9.24 -6.37 -3.89
N THR A 304 10.18 -6.10 -3.00
CA THR A 304 9.95 -6.11 -1.55
C THR A 304 9.68 -4.71 -1.01
N LEU A 305 8.83 -4.61 0.01
CA LEU A 305 8.68 -3.41 0.84
C LEU A 305 9.59 -3.56 2.08
N ILE A 306 10.49 -2.60 2.28
CA ILE A 306 11.41 -2.56 3.41
C ILE A 306 11.16 -1.25 4.17
N VAL A 307 10.64 -1.35 5.39
CA VAL A 307 10.45 -0.19 6.28
C VAL A 307 11.36 -0.36 7.48
N ASN A 308 12.38 0.49 7.59
CA ASN A 308 13.33 0.48 8.70
C ASN A 308 12.84 1.34 9.88
N ALA A 309 11.53 1.36 10.10
CA ALA A 309 10.81 2.14 11.11
C ALA A 309 9.49 1.44 11.47
N ASN A 310 8.59 2.09 12.21
CA ASN A 310 7.30 1.48 12.51
C ASN A 310 6.32 1.65 11.33
N THR A 311 5.37 0.74 11.24
CA THR A 311 4.36 0.74 10.18
C THR A 311 2.96 0.80 10.76
N THR A 312 2.09 1.60 10.15
CA THR A 312 0.64 1.55 10.39
C THR A 312 -0.07 1.02 9.16
N TRP A 313 -1.19 0.32 9.35
CA TRP A 313 -2.02 -0.19 8.27
C TRP A 313 -3.49 0.19 8.50
N PRO A 314 -3.86 1.44 8.21
CA PRO A 314 -5.21 1.94 8.42
C PRO A 314 -6.17 1.65 7.25
N SER A 315 -5.68 1.29 6.06
CA SER A 315 -6.52 0.94 4.91
C SER A 315 -5.73 0.27 3.78
N GLY A 316 -6.41 -0.14 2.72
CA GLY A 316 -5.75 -0.52 1.45
C GLY A 316 -5.27 -1.97 1.38
N SER A 317 -4.49 -2.27 0.33
CA SER A 317 -3.93 -3.58 0.05
C SER A 317 -2.41 -3.61 0.16
N LEU A 318 -1.90 -4.72 0.68
CA LEU A 318 -0.50 -5.09 0.71
C LEU A 318 -0.31 -6.29 -0.22
N ASP A 319 -0.02 -5.99 -1.49
CA ASP A 319 0.31 -6.92 -2.58
C ASP A 319 1.82 -6.84 -2.91
N ARG A 320 2.62 -6.72 -1.85
CA ARG A 320 4.07 -6.64 -1.94
C ARG A 320 4.65 -7.34 -0.73
N THR A 321 5.69 -8.17 -0.92
CA THR A 321 6.26 -8.94 0.19
C THR A 321 6.79 -7.97 1.25
N PHE A 322 6.37 -8.18 2.51
CA PHE A 322 6.72 -7.31 3.62
C PHE A 322 7.16 -8.11 4.84
N THR A 323 8.27 -7.71 5.44
CA THR A 323 8.72 -8.24 6.74
C THR A 323 8.68 -7.11 7.76
N ASN A 324 7.82 -7.25 8.78
CA ASN A 324 7.91 -6.40 9.97
C ASN A 324 9.15 -6.83 10.77
N GLN A 325 10.24 -6.08 10.62
CA GLN A 325 11.56 -6.43 11.14
C GLN A 325 11.60 -6.51 12.68
N MET A 326 12.62 -7.19 13.20
CA MET A 326 12.88 -7.23 14.63
C MET A 326 12.98 -5.82 15.24
N GLY A 327 12.32 -5.62 16.38
CA GLY A 327 12.26 -4.32 17.07
C GLY A 327 11.29 -3.31 16.44
N ARG A 328 10.59 -3.65 15.35
CA ARG A 328 9.57 -2.80 14.72
C ARG A 328 8.16 -3.21 15.12
N THR A 329 7.26 -2.24 15.06
CA THR A 329 5.83 -2.45 15.29
C THR A 329 5.05 -2.20 14.00
N LEU A 330 4.24 -3.19 13.60
CA LEU A 330 3.16 -3.02 12.63
C LEU A 330 1.84 -2.90 13.40
N THR A 331 1.16 -1.77 13.27
CA THR A 331 -0.16 -1.56 13.86
C THR A 331 -1.24 -1.63 12.79
N VAL A 332 -2.17 -2.57 12.91
CA VAL A 332 -3.37 -2.64 12.05
C VAL A 332 -4.52 -1.96 12.79
N ASN A 333 -4.96 -0.81 12.30
CA ASN A 333 -5.92 0.08 12.96
C ASN A 333 -6.95 0.63 11.95
N SER A 334 -7.44 -0.25 11.08
CA SER A 334 -8.36 0.12 10.01
C SER A 334 -9.80 0.19 10.50
N THR A 335 -10.58 1.16 10.01
CA THR A 335 -12.03 1.20 10.25
C THR A 335 -12.81 0.22 9.37
N PHE A 336 -12.19 -0.27 8.29
CA PHE A 336 -12.72 -1.26 7.37
C PHE A 336 -11.79 -2.47 7.27
N GLN A 337 -12.04 -3.38 6.34
CA GLN A 337 -11.10 -4.45 6.04
C GLN A 337 -9.84 -3.92 5.33
N VAL A 338 -8.70 -4.55 5.62
CA VAL A 338 -7.45 -4.41 4.87
C VAL A 338 -7.15 -5.72 4.13
N TYR A 339 -6.38 -5.64 3.04
CA TYR A 339 -6.18 -6.79 2.14
C TYR A 339 -4.71 -7.24 2.11
N LEU A 340 -4.47 -8.49 2.48
CA LEU A 340 -3.16 -9.13 2.44
C LEU A 340 -3.08 -10.06 1.21
N GLU A 341 -2.44 -9.58 0.16
CA GLU A 341 -2.35 -10.24 -1.15
C GLU A 341 -0.96 -10.83 -1.40
N ALA A 342 0.04 -10.44 -0.60
CA ALA A 342 1.40 -10.98 -0.61
C ALA A 342 1.84 -11.54 0.76
N PRO A 343 2.99 -12.22 0.87
CA PRO A 343 3.51 -12.70 2.15
C PRO A 343 3.81 -11.58 3.15
N LEU A 344 3.25 -11.72 4.36
CA LEU A 344 3.59 -10.93 5.54
C LEU A 344 4.33 -11.80 6.57
N VAL A 345 5.58 -11.45 6.86
CA VAL A 345 6.39 -12.08 7.90
C VAL A 345 6.57 -11.10 9.07
N ASN A 346 6.27 -11.56 10.28
CA ASN A 346 6.48 -10.78 11.49
C ASN A 346 7.67 -11.30 12.31
N GLU A 347 8.76 -10.54 12.33
CA GLU A 347 9.91 -10.72 13.22
C GLU A 347 9.87 -9.74 14.43
N GLY A 348 9.01 -8.73 14.38
CA GLY A 348 8.80 -7.72 15.41
C GLY A 348 7.50 -7.93 16.20
N THR A 349 6.76 -6.84 16.40
CA THR A 349 5.43 -6.87 17.03
C THR A 349 4.35 -6.48 16.03
N ILE A 350 3.33 -7.31 15.86
CA ILE A 350 2.07 -6.89 15.24
C ILE A 350 1.08 -6.55 16.36
N ILE A 351 0.47 -5.36 16.29
CA ILE A 351 -0.66 -4.96 17.12
C ILE A 351 -1.87 -4.83 16.21
N TRP A 352 -2.80 -5.77 16.30
CA TRP A 352 -4.06 -5.72 15.58
C TRP A 352 -5.13 -5.11 16.48
N GLN A 353 -5.36 -3.81 16.27
CA GLN A 353 -6.30 -3.01 17.03
C GLN A 353 -7.68 -2.96 16.39
N ASP A 354 -7.77 -2.86 15.07
CA ASP A 354 -9.06 -2.67 14.39
C ASP A 354 -9.02 -3.19 12.94
N GLY A 355 -10.22 -3.37 12.37
CA GLY A 355 -10.41 -3.77 10.98
C GLY A 355 -10.25 -5.26 10.76
N ALA A 356 -10.98 -5.83 9.81
CA ALA A 356 -10.76 -7.21 9.38
C ALA A 356 -9.47 -7.30 8.56
N ILE A 357 -8.74 -8.41 8.67
CA ILE A 357 -7.66 -8.74 7.73
C ILE A 357 -8.22 -9.77 6.76
N VAL A 358 -8.31 -9.41 5.49
CA VAL A 358 -8.73 -10.32 4.43
C VAL A 358 -7.49 -10.73 3.65
N LEU A 359 -7.23 -12.03 3.60
CA LEU A 359 -6.12 -12.62 2.87
C LEU A 359 -6.63 -13.20 1.55
N PHE A 360 -5.80 -13.12 0.52
CA PHE A 360 -6.04 -13.75 -0.78
C PHE A 360 -4.90 -14.71 -1.12
N ALA A 361 -5.05 -15.99 -0.74
CA ALA A 361 -4.01 -16.99 -0.92
C ALA A 361 -3.73 -17.32 -2.39
N ASN A 362 -4.74 -17.18 -3.25
CA ASN A 362 -4.64 -17.32 -4.70
C ASN A 362 -3.79 -16.22 -5.35
N GLU A 363 -3.57 -15.10 -4.66
CA GLU A 363 -2.76 -13.97 -5.10
C GLU A 363 -1.35 -13.99 -4.49
N GLY A 364 -1.07 -14.95 -3.61
CA GLY A 364 0.24 -15.09 -2.94
C GLY A 364 0.21 -14.74 -1.45
N GLY A 365 -0.96 -14.34 -0.92
CA GLY A 365 -1.15 -14.00 0.48
C GLY A 365 -0.77 -15.14 1.42
N SER A 366 0.03 -14.83 2.43
CA SER A 366 0.36 -15.75 3.53
C SER A 366 0.76 -14.97 4.78
N PHE A 367 0.55 -15.54 5.95
CA PHE A 367 0.90 -14.89 7.21
C PHE A 367 1.80 -15.78 8.07
N THR A 368 2.97 -15.27 8.43
CA THR A 368 3.91 -15.94 9.34
C THR A 368 4.23 -15.03 10.52
N ASN A 369 3.93 -15.50 11.73
CA ASN A 369 4.33 -14.84 12.97
C ASN A 369 5.52 -15.57 13.60
N ASN A 370 6.71 -14.98 13.54
CA ASN A 370 7.93 -15.49 14.19
C ASN A 370 8.19 -14.84 15.56
N SER A 371 7.46 -13.78 15.90
CA SER A 371 7.61 -13.04 17.15
C SER A 371 6.26 -12.77 17.81
N THR A 372 5.88 -11.52 18.10
CA THR A 372 4.64 -11.22 18.86
C THR A 372 3.52 -10.76 17.96
N PHE A 373 2.35 -11.41 18.04
CA PHE A 373 1.11 -10.96 17.43
C PHE A 373 0.04 -10.72 18.51
N SER A 374 -0.25 -9.45 18.78
CA SER A 374 -1.22 -9.02 19.80
C SER A 374 -2.56 -8.65 19.15
N ILE A 375 -3.61 -9.34 19.55
CA ILE A 375 -4.99 -9.13 19.11
C ILE A 375 -5.73 -8.34 20.19
N ASN A 376 -5.92 -7.05 19.94
CA ASN A 376 -6.42 -6.08 20.90
C ASN A 376 -7.87 -5.64 20.62
N ASN A 377 -8.53 -6.26 19.63
CA ASN A 377 -9.97 -6.10 19.40
C ASN A 377 -10.59 -7.40 18.83
N ASN A 378 -11.81 -7.33 18.31
CA ASN A 378 -12.68 -8.46 17.98
C ASN A 378 -13.08 -8.43 16.51
N ASN A 379 -12.17 -8.88 15.65
CA ASN A 379 -12.31 -8.80 14.21
C ASN A 379 -12.16 -10.19 13.55
N PHE A 380 -12.34 -10.22 12.24
CA PHE A 380 -12.14 -11.42 11.43
C PHE A 380 -10.78 -11.35 10.74
N PHE A 381 -10.04 -12.45 10.83
CA PHE A 381 -8.99 -12.79 9.88
C PHE A 381 -9.59 -13.86 9.00
N GLN A 382 -9.73 -13.62 7.71
CA GLN A 382 -10.34 -14.57 6.78
C GLN A 382 -9.53 -14.67 5.50
N ASP A 383 -9.45 -15.86 4.93
CA ASP A 383 -9.03 -16.03 3.54
C ASP A 383 -10.26 -16.07 2.62
N ASN A 384 -10.21 -15.25 1.57
CA ASN A 384 -11.20 -15.22 0.48
C ASN A 384 -10.63 -15.79 -0.84
N GLY A 385 -9.35 -16.21 -0.84
CA GLY A 385 -8.68 -16.82 -1.99
C GLY A 385 -8.79 -18.34 -2.09
N GLY A 386 -9.35 -19.01 -1.08
CA GLY A 386 -9.46 -20.46 -0.99
C GLY A 386 -9.32 -20.96 0.45
N VAL A 387 -8.26 -21.72 0.72
CA VAL A 387 -7.83 -22.07 2.08
C VAL A 387 -6.41 -21.57 2.27
N GLY A 388 -6.28 -20.41 2.90
CA GLY A 388 -4.99 -19.75 3.15
C GLY A 388 -4.12 -20.48 4.17
N SER A 389 -2.95 -19.91 4.46
CA SER A 389 -2.03 -20.45 5.46
C SER A 389 -1.66 -19.41 6.52
N ILE A 390 -1.67 -19.86 7.78
CA ILE A 390 -1.16 -19.11 8.93
C ILE A 390 -0.13 -19.99 9.62
N SER A 391 1.07 -19.45 9.85
CA SER A 391 2.10 -20.08 10.67
C SER A 391 2.39 -19.21 11.89
N ASN A 392 2.21 -19.76 13.08
CA ASN A 392 2.63 -19.10 14.32
C ASN A 392 3.83 -19.84 14.92
N ASN A 393 5.04 -19.34 14.70
CA ASN A 393 6.27 -19.80 15.33
C ASN A 393 6.60 -19.01 16.62
N GLY A 394 6.00 -17.82 16.78
CA GLY A 394 6.18 -16.95 17.93
C GLY A 394 5.07 -17.07 18.98
N THR A 395 4.57 -15.94 19.45
CA THR A 395 3.47 -15.85 20.44
C THR A 395 2.31 -15.03 19.91
N ILE A 396 1.11 -15.59 19.98
CA ILE A 396 -0.16 -14.86 19.78
C ILE A 396 -0.75 -14.52 21.14
N ASN A 397 -1.11 -13.26 21.37
CA ASN A 397 -1.77 -12.80 22.59
C ASN A 397 -3.13 -12.19 22.24
N LYS A 398 -4.23 -12.79 22.70
CA LYS A 398 -5.58 -12.20 22.63
C LYS A 398 -5.90 -11.53 23.96
N THR A 399 -6.05 -10.21 23.96
CA THR A 399 -6.24 -9.39 25.18
C THR A 399 -7.60 -8.71 25.25
N SER A 400 -8.31 -8.59 24.12
CA SER A 400 -9.64 -7.98 24.07
C SER A 400 -10.73 -8.91 24.60
N ALA A 401 -11.76 -8.31 25.21
CA ALA A 401 -13.01 -9.01 25.51
C ALA A 401 -13.84 -9.13 24.21
N GLY A 402 -14.47 -10.28 23.96
CA GLY A 402 -15.22 -10.55 22.70
C GLY A 402 -14.51 -11.55 21.79
N THR A 403 -15.05 -11.80 20.60
CA THR A 403 -14.62 -12.88 19.70
C THR A 403 -13.76 -12.36 18.54
N THR A 404 -12.58 -12.94 18.37
CA THR A 404 -11.82 -12.86 17.11
C THR A 404 -11.95 -14.18 16.37
N THR A 405 -12.22 -14.12 15.07
CA THR A 405 -12.41 -15.32 14.25
C THR A 405 -11.29 -15.45 13.23
N PHE A 406 -10.72 -16.65 13.13
CA PHE A 406 -9.86 -17.07 12.02
C PHE A 406 -10.67 -18.00 11.13
N ASN A 407 -10.84 -17.65 9.87
CA ASN A 407 -11.73 -18.37 8.95
C ASN A 407 -11.01 -18.78 7.66
N ASN A 408 -11.23 -20.02 7.21
CA ASN A 408 -10.67 -20.58 5.97
C ASN A 408 -9.13 -20.69 5.94
N PHE A 409 -8.52 -21.24 7.00
CA PHE A 409 -7.07 -21.40 7.07
C PHE A 409 -6.63 -22.81 7.40
N ASN A 410 -5.51 -23.21 6.77
CA ASN A 410 -4.59 -24.16 7.37
C ASN A 410 -3.68 -23.40 8.34
N PHE A 411 -3.94 -23.56 9.63
CA PHE A 411 -3.23 -22.84 10.70
C PHE A 411 -2.31 -23.81 11.44
N SER A 412 -1.00 -23.64 11.26
CA SER A 412 0.05 -24.34 12.02
C SER A 412 0.50 -23.51 13.23
N ASN A 413 0.44 -24.11 14.42
CA ASN A 413 0.90 -23.49 15.66
C ASN A 413 2.00 -24.32 16.36
N PRO A 414 3.27 -24.13 15.97
CA PRO A 414 4.44 -24.55 16.76
C PRO A 414 4.84 -23.55 17.86
N GLY A 415 4.31 -22.33 17.83
CA GLY A 415 4.49 -21.30 18.84
C GLY A 415 3.45 -21.35 19.97
N ILE A 416 3.35 -20.27 20.75
CA ILE A 416 2.44 -20.15 21.89
C ILE A 416 1.19 -19.33 21.50
N ILE A 417 0.03 -19.74 21.99
CA ILE A 417 -1.20 -18.93 21.94
C ILE A 417 -1.66 -18.68 23.38
N ASN A 418 -1.77 -17.41 23.76
CA ASN A 418 -2.30 -16.97 25.04
C ASN A 418 -3.62 -16.22 24.82
N ILE A 419 -4.73 -16.78 25.32
CA ILE A 419 -6.03 -16.13 25.31
C ILE A 419 -6.29 -15.60 26.71
N GLN A 420 -6.06 -14.29 26.88
CA GLN A 420 -6.14 -13.62 28.17
C GLN A 420 -7.54 -13.06 28.45
N ALA A 421 -8.33 -12.83 27.40
CA ALA A 421 -9.73 -12.44 27.48
C ALA A 421 -10.50 -12.83 26.21
N GLY A 422 -11.82 -12.94 26.34
CA GLY A 422 -12.72 -13.16 25.20
C GLY A 422 -12.60 -14.56 24.58
N THR A 423 -12.73 -14.63 23.26
CA THR A 423 -12.77 -15.88 22.50
C THR A 423 -11.89 -15.80 21.26
N ILE A 424 -11.11 -16.85 20.97
CA ILE A 424 -10.63 -17.13 19.61
C ILE A 424 -11.53 -18.20 19.01
N ALA A 425 -12.15 -17.89 17.87
CA ALA A 425 -12.97 -18.82 17.10
C ALA A 425 -12.22 -19.27 15.85
N LEU A 426 -12.07 -20.58 15.67
CA LEU A 426 -11.50 -21.21 14.49
C LEU A 426 -12.65 -21.73 13.62
N GLY A 427 -12.97 -21.00 12.55
CA GLY A 427 -14.10 -21.27 11.66
C GLY A 427 -13.70 -21.69 10.25
N GLY A 428 -14.67 -22.19 9.49
CA GLY A 428 -14.55 -22.40 8.04
C GLY A 428 -13.83 -23.68 7.64
N LEU A 429 -13.24 -23.65 6.44
CA LEU A 429 -12.47 -24.74 5.86
C LEU A 429 -11.01 -24.73 6.35
N GLY A 430 -10.36 -25.89 6.30
CA GLY A 430 -8.96 -26.05 6.70
C GLY A 430 -8.77 -26.70 8.08
N ALA A 431 -7.51 -26.94 8.42
CA ALA A 431 -7.12 -27.58 9.67
C ALA A 431 -6.29 -26.64 10.56
N PHE A 432 -6.59 -26.64 11.85
CA PHE A 432 -5.75 -26.05 12.88
C PHE A 432 -4.89 -27.15 13.50
N THR A 433 -3.57 -27.02 13.45
CA THR A 433 -2.63 -28.00 14.01
C THR A 433 -1.83 -27.36 15.13
N ASN A 434 -2.05 -27.83 16.35
CA ASN A 434 -1.28 -27.40 17.50
C ASN A 434 -0.17 -28.39 17.81
N THR A 435 1.04 -27.88 18.02
CA THR A 435 2.22 -28.68 18.42
C THR A 435 2.92 -28.08 19.64
N ASN A 436 2.29 -27.12 20.32
CA ASN A 436 2.84 -26.46 21.50
C ASN A 436 1.70 -25.95 22.42
N ILE A 437 1.91 -24.87 23.18
CA ILE A 437 1.01 -24.46 24.28
C ILE A 437 -0.10 -23.51 23.80
N ILE A 438 -1.33 -23.82 24.22
CA ILE A 438 -2.47 -22.91 24.25
C ILE A 438 -2.84 -22.67 25.71
N THR A 439 -2.75 -21.42 26.16
CA THR A 439 -3.14 -21.00 27.52
C THR A 439 -4.43 -20.19 27.47
N LEU A 440 -5.43 -20.60 28.24
CA LEU A 440 -6.65 -19.84 28.49
C LEU A 440 -6.57 -19.18 29.88
N THR A 441 -6.91 -17.90 30.00
CA THR A 441 -6.98 -17.19 31.29
C THR A 441 -8.37 -16.60 31.45
N SER A 442 -9.30 -17.39 31.97
CA SER A 442 -10.73 -17.06 32.02
C SER A 442 -11.30 -16.69 30.64
N ALA A 443 -10.81 -17.36 29.60
CA ALA A 443 -11.11 -17.06 28.20
C ALA A 443 -11.53 -18.33 27.44
N ASN A 444 -11.91 -18.17 26.17
CA ASN A 444 -12.49 -19.27 25.41
C ASN A 444 -11.75 -19.53 24.10
N MET A 445 -11.76 -20.80 23.68
CA MET A 445 -11.47 -21.19 22.31
C MET A 445 -12.66 -21.97 21.78
N THR A 446 -13.11 -21.63 20.57
CA THR A 446 -14.12 -22.41 19.85
C THR A 446 -13.54 -22.89 18.52
N SER A 447 -13.79 -24.14 18.15
CA SER A 447 -13.31 -24.71 16.89
C SER A 447 -14.44 -25.40 16.14
N ALA A 448 -14.82 -24.84 15.00
CA ALA A 448 -15.65 -25.52 14.00
C ALA A 448 -14.81 -26.21 12.91
N ALA A 449 -13.51 -25.89 12.83
CA ALA A 449 -12.54 -26.52 11.94
C ALA A 449 -12.08 -27.90 12.45
N THR A 450 -11.25 -28.59 11.66
CA THR A 450 -10.49 -29.76 12.15
C THR A 450 -9.37 -29.29 13.06
N PHE A 451 -9.41 -29.65 14.34
CA PHE A 451 -8.39 -29.36 15.34
C PHE A 451 -7.50 -30.59 15.56
N ASN A 452 -6.22 -30.48 15.23
CA ASN A 452 -5.22 -31.53 15.45
C ASN A 452 -4.42 -31.25 16.73
N HIS A 453 -4.71 -32.01 17.79
CA HIS A 453 -3.92 -32.03 19.02
C HIS A 453 -2.74 -32.99 18.84
N SER A 454 -1.59 -32.46 18.44
CA SER A 454 -0.43 -33.24 17.97
C SER A 454 0.73 -33.23 18.97
N THR A 455 1.81 -33.94 18.67
CA THR A 455 3.00 -34.02 19.56
C THR A 455 3.45 -32.63 20.01
N GLY A 456 3.63 -32.47 21.33
CA GLY A 456 3.99 -31.19 21.97
C GLY A 456 2.79 -30.30 22.36
N SER A 457 1.59 -30.60 21.85
CA SER A 457 0.38 -29.83 22.15
C SER A 457 -0.01 -29.91 23.63
N LEU A 458 -0.30 -28.76 24.23
CA LEU A 458 -0.82 -28.63 25.60
C LEU A 458 -1.91 -27.56 25.64
N ILE A 459 -3.04 -27.88 26.26
CA ILE A 459 -4.12 -26.91 26.55
C ILE A 459 -4.19 -26.74 28.07
N GLN A 460 -4.03 -25.52 28.56
CA GLN A 460 -3.91 -25.25 30.01
C GLN A 460 -4.57 -23.93 30.44
N GLY A 461 -4.76 -23.77 31.75
CA GLY A 461 -5.29 -22.56 32.38
C GLY A 461 -6.75 -22.67 32.79
N THR A 462 -7.52 -21.59 32.61
CA THR A 462 -8.94 -21.49 33.00
C THR A 462 -9.82 -20.95 31.87
N GLY A 463 -11.06 -21.41 31.80
CA GLY A 463 -12.05 -20.94 30.83
C GLY A 463 -12.77 -22.07 30.11
N SER A 464 -13.00 -21.94 28.80
CA SER A 464 -13.74 -22.96 28.03
C SER A 464 -13.08 -23.32 26.71
N PHE A 465 -13.15 -24.60 26.35
CA PHE A 465 -12.82 -25.09 25.03
C PHE A 465 -14.05 -25.76 24.42
N ILE A 466 -14.51 -25.26 23.27
CA ILE A 466 -15.72 -25.75 22.60
C ILE A 466 -15.35 -26.31 21.23
N ASN A 467 -15.49 -27.62 21.05
CA ASN A 467 -15.30 -28.30 19.78
C ASN A 467 -16.65 -28.52 19.07
N ILE A 468 -16.87 -27.81 17.97
CA ILE A 468 -18.05 -28.00 17.11
C ILE A 468 -17.67 -28.88 15.90
N GLY A 469 -16.41 -28.82 15.46
CA GLY A 469 -15.88 -29.60 14.35
C GLY A 469 -15.30 -30.95 14.76
N THR A 470 -14.18 -31.31 14.13
CA THR A 470 -13.44 -32.56 14.42
C THR A 470 -12.24 -32.26 15.31
N LEU A 471 -12.15 -32.95 16.45
CA LEU A 471 -10.99 -32.94 17.34
C LEU A 471 -10.20 -34.25 17.17
N ASN A 472 -9.02 -34.16 16.55
CA ASN A 472 -8.08 -35.27 16.37
C ASN A 472 -7.10 -35.34 17.54
N LEU A 473 -7.16 -36.44 18.29
CA LEU A 473 -6.29 -36.78 19.41
C LEU A 473 -5.11 -37.62 18.92
N ASN A 474 -4.11 -36.97 18.33
CA ASN A 474 -2.89 -37.67 17.88
C ASN A 474 -1.99 -38.05 19.08
N ILE A 475 -2.16 -37.34 20.19
CA ILE A 475 -1.60 -37.67 21.52
C ILE A 475 -2.70 -37.56 22.57
N ASP A 476 -2.37 -37.96 23.80
CA ASP A 476 -3.26 -37.79 24.95
C ASP A 476 -3.59 -36.31 25.19
N LEU A 477 -4.85 -36.04 25.49
CA LEU A 477 -5.36 -34.71 25.81
C LEU A 477 -6.00 -34.71 27.19
N LEU A 478 -5.55 -33.79 28.04
CA LEU A 478 -6.13 -33.51 29.34
C LEU A 478 -6.78 -32.13 29.32
N PHE A 479 -8.07 -32.08 29.61
CA PHE A 479 -8.73 -30.84 30.03
C PHE A 479 -8.68 -30.73 31.56
N PRO A 480 -7.89 -29.79 32.13
CA PRO A 480 -7.82 -29.60 33.57
C PRO A 480 -9.16 -29.08 34.12
N SER A 481 -9.36 -29.16 35.44
CA SER A 481 -10.61 -28.70 36.07
C SER A 481 -10.88 -27.21 35.85
N GLY A 482 -9.85 -26.41 35.58
CA GLY A 482 -10.00 -25.01 35.20
C GLY A 482 -10.63 -24.78 33.82
N ILE A 483 -10.59 -25.77 32.91
CA ILE A 483 -11.11 -25.64 31.54
C ILE A 483 -12.33 -26.52 31.34
N THR A 484 -13.48 -25.88 31.17
CA THR A 484 -14.71 -26.55 30.75
C THR A 484 -14.59 -26.98 29.29
N PHE A 485 -14.60 -28.28 29.04
CA PHE A 485 -14.63 -28.82 27.69
C PHE A 485 -16.07 -29.15 27.28
N ALA A 486 -16.46 -28.70 26.08
CA ALA A 486 -17.72 -29.06 25.47
C ALA A 486 -17.50 -29.48 24.01
N SER A 487 -18.23 -30.50 23.56
CA SER A 487 -18.31 -30.88 22.14
C SER A 487 -19.78 -30.92 21.71
N PRO A 488 -20.46 -29.76 21.61
CA PRO A 488 -21.91 -29.73 21.43
C PRO A 488 -22.34 -30.11 20.01
N GLY A 489 -23.56 -30.63 19.91
CA GLY A 489 -24.20 -30.93 18.64
C GLY A 489 -23.80 -32.28 18.05
N THR A 490 -24.70 -32.83 17.24
CA THR A 490 -24.57 -34.18 16.65
C THR A 490 -23.52 -34.27 15.54
N GLY A 491 -23.10 -33.15 14.97
CA GLY A 491 -22.05 -33.09 13.93
C GLY A 491 -20.62 -32.99 14.47
N SER A 492 -20.43 -32.82 15.79
CA SER A 492 -19.09 -32.77 16.37
C SER A 492 -18.48 -34.17 16.41
N VAL A 493 -17.17 -34.25 16.19
CA VAL A 493 -16.42 -35.52 16.18
C VAL A 493 -15.20 -35.39 17.07
N ILE A 494 -14.96 -36.40 17.90
CA ILE A 494 -13.69 -36.58 18.60
C ILE A 494 -13.13 -37.93 18.17
N GLN A 495 -11.91 -37.96 17.66
CA GLN A 495 -11.29 -39.18 17.12
C GLN A 495 -9.79 -39.24 17.39
N GLY A 496 -9.14 -40.35 17.02
CA GLY A 496 -7.70 -40.55 17.16
C GLY A 496 -7.33 -41.63 18.18
N SER A 497 -6.03 -41.84 18.35
CA SER A 497 -5.46 -42.88 19.22
C SER A 497 -5.19 -42.41 20.65
N GLY A 498 -5.08 -41.10 20.87
CA GLY A 498 -4.82 -40.52 22.18
C GLY A 498 -5.99 -40.68 23.15
N ASN A 499 -5.66 -40.80 24.44
CA ASN A 499 -6.63 -40.78 25.52
C ASN A 499 -7.20 -39.37 25.71
N LEU A 500 -8.49 -39.27 26.00
CA LEU A 500 -9.14 -38.02 26.40
C LEU A 500 -9.48 -38.06 27.89
N THR A 501 -8.87 -37.17 28.67
CA THR A 501 -9.20 -36.99 30.09
C THR A 501 -9.85 -35.63 30.32
N ILE A 502 -11.00 -35.61 30.99
CA ILE A 502 -11.78 -34.40 31.28
C ILE A 502 -11.99 -34.32 32.79
N ASN A 503 -11.46 -33.27 33.43
CA ASN A 503 -11.56 -33.05 34.88
C ASN A 503 -12.79 -32.20 35.29
N ASN A 504 -13.80 -32.18 34.43
CA ASN A 504 -15.05 -31.44 34.58
C ASN A 504 -16.25 -32.33 34.24
N ASP A 505 -17.45 -31.85 34.54
CA ASP A 505 -18.67 -32.46 34.02
C ASP A 505 -18.67 -32.39 32.49
N PHE A 506 -19.16 -33.45 31.85
CA PHE A 506 -19.11 -33.60 30.40
C PHE A 506 -20.45 -34.04 29.84
N SER A 507 -20.79 -33.54 28.65
CA SER A 507 -21.97 -33.96 27.91
C SER A 507 -21.53 -34.66 26.63
N ILE A 508 -21.78 -35.97 26.55
CA ILE A 508 -21.55 -36.75 25.34
C ILE A 508 -22.60 -36.32 24.32
N GLN A 509 -22.11 -35.66 23.27
CA GLN A 509 -22.84 -35.25 22.08
C GLN A 509 -21.92 -35.52 20.89
N GLY A 510 -22.50 -35.69 19.70
CA GLY A 510 -21.73 -36.02 18.50
C GLY A 510 -21.13 -37.43 18.55
N THR A 511 -20.05 -37.65 17.81
CA THR A 511 -19.38 -38.97 17.72
C THR A 511 -18.05 -38.94 18.46
N ILE A 512 -17.87 -39.81 19.45
CA ILE A 512 -16.61 -40.00 20.16
C ILE A 512 -16.08 -41.39 19.81
N GLN A 513 -15.06 -41.46 18.96
CA GLN A 513 -14.60 -42.71 18.34
C GLN A 513 -13.08 -42.94 18.45
N GLY A 514 -12.60 -44.15 18.19
CA GLY A 514 -11.17 -44.47 18.10
C GLY A 514 -10.63 -45.25 19.30
N VAL A 515 -9.36 -45.67 19.21
CA VAL A 515 -8.79 -46.72 20.07
C VAL A 515 -8.36 -46.25 21.47
N GLY A 516 -8.29 -44.94 21.71
CA GLY A 516 -7.96 -44.37 23.02
C GLY A 516 -9.05 -44.61 24.07
N THR A 517 -8.83 -44.14 25.30
CA THR A 517 -9.84 -44.15 26.38
C THR A 517 -10.49 -42.77 26.54
N LEU A 518 -11.75 -42.76 26.99
CA LEU A 518 -12.42 -41.57 27.50
C LEU A 518 -12.48 -41.67 29.04
N ASN A 519 -11.86 -40.72 29.73
CA ASN A 519 -11.85 -40.63 31.19
C ASN A 519 -12.49 -39.32 31.63
N VAL A 520 -13.66 -39.39 32.25
CA VAL A 520 -14.37 -38.21 32.78
C VAL A 520 -14.34 -38.27 34.30
N ASN A 521 -13.65 -37.30 34.92
CA ASN A 521 -13.56 -37.17 36.38
C ASN A 521 -14.66 -36.26 36.96
N GLY A 522 -15.60 -35.79 36.13
CA GLY A 522 -16.89 -35.18 36.54
C GLY A 522 -18.09 -36.12 36.30
N ASN A 523 -19.30 -35.58 36.45
CA ASN A 523 -20.52 -36.25 36.03
C ASN A 523 -20.65 -36.23 34.50
N THR A 524 -21.26 -37.26 33.93
CA THR A 524 -21.47 -37.37 32.49
C THR A 524 -22.95 -37.33 32.18
N THR A 525 -23.35 -36.52 31.18
CA THR A 525 -24.68 -36.58 30.58
C THR A 525 -24.57 -37.11 29.16
N TRP A 526 -25.56 -37.86 28.70
CA TRP A 526 -25.57 -38.41 27.34
C TRP A 526 -26.91 -38.15 26.65
N PRO A 527 -27.10 -36.90 26.16
CA PRO A 527 -28.35 -36.51 25.49
C PRO A 527 -28.41 -36.91 24.01
N SER A 528 -27.29 -37.19 23.34
CA SER A 528 -27.27 -37.61 21.92
C SER A 528 -25.93 -38.21 21.50
N GLY A 529 -25.86 -38.77 20.28
CA GLY A 529 -24.60 -39.13 19.65
C GLY A 529 -24.13 -40.57 19.88
N ALA A 530 -22.91 -40.85 19.48
CA ALA A 530 -22.28 -42.17 19.50
C ALA A 530 -21.02 -42.17 20.38
N LEU A 531 -20.87 -43.24 21.17
CA LEU A 531 -19.70 -43.54 21.97
C LEU A 531 -19.07 -44.84 21.46
N ASP A 532 -18.07 -44.68 20.61
CA ASP A 532 -17.20 -45.73 20.06
C ASP A 532 -15.78 -45.59 20.63
N ARG A 533 -15.71 -45.34 21.94
CA ARG A 533 -14.46 -45.25 22.67
C ARG A 533 -14.64 -45.85 24.06
N THR A 534 -13.64 -46.57 24.56
CA THR A 534 -13.73 -47.21 25.89
C THR A 534 -13.95 -46.14 26.95
N PHE A 535 -15.05 -46.25 27.70
CA PHE A 535 -15.43 -45.28 28.74
C PHE A 535 -15.63 -45.97 30.08
N THR A 536 -15.09 -45.39 31.15
CA THR A 536 -15.31 -45.85 32.52
C THR A 536 -16.00 -44.78 33.34
N ASN A 537 -17.24 -45.03 33.77
CA ASN A 537 -17.91 -44.23 34.78
C ASN A 537 -17.37 -44.60 36.18
N GLN A 538 -16.63 -43.71 36.82
CA GLN A 538 -15.96 -43.99 38.10
C GLN A 538 -16.94 -44.05 39.29
N SER A 539 -16.54 -44.66 40.40
CA SER A 539 -17.42 -45.01 41.54
C SER A 539 -18.11 -43.86 42.27
N SER A 540 -17.66 -42.63 42.08
CA SER A 540 -18.27 -41.43 42.66
C SER A 540 -18.96 -40.54 41.62
N ARG A 541 -19.10 -41.01 40.38
CA ARG A 541 -19.64 -40.26 39.25
C ARG A 541 -21.02 -40.76 38.85
N THR A 542 -21.81 -39.87 38.27
CA THR A 542 -23.11 -40.19 37.70
C THR A 542 -23.06 -40.10 36.18
N LEU A 543 -23.51 -41.14 35.49
CA LEU A 543 -23.82 -41.13 34.07
C LEU A 543 -25.34 -40.99 33.90
N THR A 544 -25.79 -39.87 33.36
CA THR A 544 -27.21 -39.60 33.09
C THR A 544 -27.51 -39.76 31.61
N LEU A 545 -28.33 -40.74 31.26
CA LEU A 545 -28.94 -40.89 29.93
C LEU A 545 -30.26 -40.10 29.92
N ASN A 546 -30.28 -39.03 29.12
CA ASN A 546 -31.41 -38.11 29.00
C ASN A 546 -31.63 -37.73 27.53
N SER A 547 -31.70 -38.73 26.66
CA SER A 547 -31.79 -38.50 25.23
C SER A 547 -33.23 -38.45 24.75
N THR A 548 -33.54 -37.51 23.86
CA THR A 548 -34.76 -37.56 23.02
C THR A 548 -34.51 -38.29 21.69
N PHE A 549 -33.27 -38.71 21.44
CA PHE A 549 -32.80 -39.39 20.24
C PHE A 549 -32.31 -40.81 20.57
N GLN A 550 -31.94 -41.57 19.53
CA GLN A 550 -31.12 -42.76 19.74
C GLN A 550 -29.70 -42.34 20.08
N VAL A 551 -29.13 -42.98 21.11
CA VAL A 551 -27.71 -42.92 21.44
C VAL A 551 -27.07 -44.28 21.16
N TYR A 552 -25.83 -44.28 20.70
CA TYR A 552 -25.16 -45.48 20.20
C TYR A 552 -23.94 -45.81 21.06
N LEU A 553 -23.89 -47.02 21.62
CA LEU A 553 -22.72 -47.54 22.30
C LEU A 553 -22.08 -48.61 21.43
N GLU A 554 -20.87 -48.31 20.94
CA GLU A 554 -20.10 -49.15 20.01
C GLU A 554 -18.81 -49.69 20.64
N ALA A 555 -18.45 -49.17 21.82
CA ALA A 555 -17.28 -49.58 22.60
C ALA A 555 -17.64 -49.97 24.04
N PRO A 556 -16.72 -50.65 24.77
CA PRO A 556 -16.96 -51.04 26.15
C PRO A 556 -17.25 -49.85 27.08
N LEU A 557 -18.35 -49.96 27.83
CA LEU A 557 -18.70 -49.11 28.96
C LEU A 557 -18.49 -49.88 30.27
N VAL A 558 -17.61 -49.39 31.13
CA VAL A 558 -17.47 -49.91 32.50
C VAL A 558 -18.12 -48.93 33.47
N ASN A 559 -19.13 -49.39 34.20
CA ASN A 559 -19.78 -48.57 35.23
C ASN A 559 -19.40 -49.03 36.63
N ASN A 560 -18.67 -48.19 37.35
CA ASN A 560 -18.38 -48.34 38.77
C ASN A 560 -19.22 -47.39 39.64
N GLY A 561 -19.85 -46.37 39.04
CA GLY A 561 -20.66 -45.35 39.71
C GLY A 561 -22.17 -45.52 39.52
N ASN A 562 -22.90 -44.41 39.52
CA ASN A 562 -24.35 -44.39 39.32
C ASN A 562 -24.70 -44.20 37.84
N ILE A 563 -25.71 -44.92 37.37
CA ILE A 563 -26.38 -44.64 36.09
C ILE A 563 -27.79 -44.16 36.39
N ILE A 564 -28.17 -43.02 35.83
CA ILE A 564 -29.55 -42.52 35.83
C ILE A 564 -30.05 -42.59 34.39
N TRP A 565 -31.06 -43.41 34.14
CA TRP A 565 -31.75 -43.44 32.85
C TRP A 565 -33.06 -42.68 33.00
N GLN A 566 -33.13 -41.48 32.43
CA GLN A 566 -34.34 -40.64 32.48
C GLN A 566 -35.18 -40.83 31.22
N ASP A 567 -34.55 -40.83 30.05
CA ASP A 567 -35.24 -40.93 28.76
C ASP A 567 -34.29 -41.41 27.64
N GLY A 568 -34.86 -41.84 26.51
CA GLY A 568 -34.13 -42.18 25.28
C GLY A 568 -33.88 -43.67 25.06
N ASN A 569 -33.42 -43.98 23.85
CA ASN A 569 -33.10 -45.34 23.40
C ASN A 569 -31.58 -45.52 23.29
N LEU A 570 -31.01 -46.46 24.05
CA LEU A 570 -29.62 -46.91 23.86
C LEU A 570 -29.57 -48.05 22.86
N VAL A 571 -28.85 -47.85 21.77
CA VAL A 571 -28.54 -48.87 20.76
C VAL A 571 -27.16 -49.41 21.07
N LEU A 572 -27.06 -50.74 21.19
CA LEU A 572 -25.80 -51.44 21.44
C LEU A 572 -25.39 -52.14 20.15
N PHE A 573 -24.16 -51.94 19.69
CA PHE A 573 -23.60 -52.72 18.61
C PHE A 573 -22.65 -53.79 19.16
N ALA A 574 -22.92 -55.05 18.83
CA ALA A 574 -21.97 -56.12 19.03
C ALA A 574 -21.08 -56.18 17.79
N ASN A 575 -19.86 -55.62 17.86
CA ASN A 575 -18.91 -55.75 16.75
C ASN A 575 -18.48 -57.22 16.60
N GLU A 576 -18.88 -57.89 15.51
CA GLU A 576 -18.53 -59.29 15.20
C GLU A 576 -17.04 -59.54 14.88
N GLY A 577 -16.17 -58.51 14.96
CA GLY A 577 -14.79 -58.57 14.46
C GLY A 577 -13.65 -58.42 15.48
N SER A 578 -13.92 -58.11 16.75
CA SER A 578 -12.87 -57.96 17.78
C SER A 578 -13.06 -58.98 18.89
N SER A 579 -12.00 -59.71 19.26
CA SER A 579 -12.00 -60.65 20.38
C SER A 579 -12.62 -60.01 21.63
N LEU A 580 -13.86 -60.41 21.93
CA LEU A 580 -14.62 -60.04 23.12
C LEU A 580 -13.76 -60.17 24.38
N PRO A 581 -13.72 -59.17 25.27
CA PRO A 581 -13.89 -59.51 26.67
C PRO A 581 -15.35 -59.94 26.81
N THR A 582 -15.58 -61.24 27.04
CA THR A 582 -16.86 -61.85 27.42
C THR A 582 -17.36 -61.37 28.80
N THR A 583 -17.27 -60.07 29.06
CA THR A 583 -17.69 -59.45 30.30
C THR A 583 -18.34 -58.10 29.97
N VAL A 584 -19.60 -58.17 29.54
CA VAL A 584 -20.59 -57.28 30.17
C VAL A 584 -20.62 -57.73 31.63
N ARG A 585 -19.76 -57.15 32.48
CA ARG A 585 -19.85 -57.37 33.93
C ARG A 585 -21.19 -56.78 34.37
N SER A 586 -22.14 -57.67 34.59
CA SER A 586 -23.33 -57.50 35.42
C SER A 586 -23.89 -56.07 35.54
N LEU A 587 -24.98 -55.80 34.83
CA LEU A 587 -26.00 -54.83 35.25
C LEU A 587 -26.69 -55.32 36.55
N SER A 588 -25.94 -55.59 37.62
CA SER A 588 -26.49 -56.17 38.86
C SER A 588 -27.16 -55.16 39.80
N THR A 589 -27.31 -53.91 39.39
CA THR A 589 -28.08 -52.90 40.12
C THR A 589 -28.89 -52.03 39.16
N LEU A 590 -29.92 -52.61 38.53
CA LEU A 590 -30.98 -51.83 37.91
C LEU A 590 -32.33 -52.27 38.45
N THR A 591 -32.84 -51.45 39.36
CA THR A 591 -34.22 -51.51 39.78
C THR A 591 -35.04 -50.62 38.84
N ASN A 592 -35.79 -51.27 37.95
CA ASN A 592 -36.88 -50.75 37.10
C ASN A 592 -36.52 -49.84 35.90
N TYR A 593 -37.20 -50.13 34.77
CA TYR A 593 -37.26 -49.41 33.49
C TYR A 593 -36.15 -49.69 32.46
N PHE A 594 -36.23 -50.85 31.79
CA PHE A 594 -35.57 -51.07 30.49
C PHE A 594 -36.59 -51.34 29.38
N LYS A 595 -36.51 -50.58 28.29
CA LYS A 595 -36.92 -51.00 26.94
C LYS A 595 -35.62 -51.11 26.12
N THR A 596 -35.01 -52.29 26.11
CA THR A 596 -33.84 -52.58 25.27
C THR A 596 -34.30 -53.13 23.94
N THR A 597 -33.99 -52.45 22.83
CA THR A 597 -34.02 -53.08 21.50
C THR A 597 -32.59 -53.50 21.19
N VAL A 598 -32.25 -54.76 21.45
CA VAL A 598 -31.01 -55.36 20.96
C VAL A 598 -31.22 -55.64 19.48
N VAL A 599 -30.56 -54.87 18.60
CA VAL A 599 -30.54 -55.18 17.17
C VAL A 599 -29.29 -56.02 16.93
N SER A 600 -29.47 -57.34 16.91
CA SER A 600 -28.49 -58.23 16.27
C SER A 600 -28.60 -58.01 14.76
N VAL A 601 -27.54 -57.52 14.12
CA VAL A 601 -27.40 -57.63 12.66
C VAL A 601 -26.50 -58.80 12.37
#